data_AF-G8S7V6-F1
#
_entry.id   AF-G8S7V6-F1
#
_cell.length_a   1.000
_cell.length_b   1.000
_cell.length_c   1.000
_cell.angle_alpha   90.00
_cell.angle_beta   90.00
_cell.angle_gamma   90.00
#
_symmetry.space_group_name_H-M   'P 1'
#
loop_
_entity.id
_entity.type
_entity.pdbx_description
1 polymer ?
#
loop_
_entity_poly.entity_id
_entity_poly.type
_entity_poly.pdbx_seq_one_letter_code
_entity_poly.pdbx_strand_id
1 'polypeptide(L)' 'MAEFRTITVPVVVERDEDGVWCAHAQLRPGLGAHGEGDTEEAALEDLREALTGLIEEFGVPRELSITVAA' A
#
# COMPACT_ATOMS: atom_id res chain seq x y z
N MET A 1 0.61 -10.51 -24.04
CA MET A 1 0.96 -9.15 -23.61
C MET A 1 0.52 -9.04 -22.16
N ALA A 2 1.41 -8.74 -21.21
CA ALA A 2 0.98 -8.52 -19.83
C ALA A 2 0.13 -7.25 -19.78
N GLU A 3 -1.06 -7.33 -19.20
CA GLU A 3 -1.90 -6.16 -18.92
C GLU A 3 -1.45 -5.55 -17.60
N PHE A 4 -0.95 -4.33 -17.64
CA PHE A 4 -0.58 -3.59 -16.43
C PHE A 4 -1.79 -2.82 -15.92
N ARG A 5 -2.13 -3.02 -14.65
CA ARG A 5 -3.17 -2.26 -13.94
C ARG A 5 -2.51 -1.46 -12.82
N THR A 6 -2.77 -0.15 -12.81
CA THR A 6 -2.41 0.71 -11.68
C THR A 6 -3.52 0.64 -10.63
N ILE A 7 -3.13 0.43 -9.38
CA ILE A 7 -4.04 0.35 -8.23
C ILE A 7 -3.63 1.45 -7.27
N THR A 8 -4.60 2.23 -6.77
CA THR A 8 -4.31 3.32 -5.83
C THR A 8 -4.84 2.95 -4.46
N VAL A 9 -3.94 2.83 -3.49
CA VAL A 9 -4.30 2.54 -2.09
C VAL A 9 -3.93 3.73 -1.21
N PRO A 10 -4.80 4.11 -0.25
CA PRO A 10 -4.43 5.09 0.76
C PRO A 10 -3.35 4.50 1.65
N VAL A 11 -2.30 5.29 1.88
CA VAL A 11 -1.15 4.92 2.72
C VAL A 11 -1.05 5.89 3.88
N VAL A 12 -0.70 5.35 5.05
CA VAL A 12 -0.24 6.10 6.21
C VAL A 12 1.25 5.82 6.33
N VAL A 13 2.05 6.87 6.46
CA VAL A 13 3.48 6.77 6.72
C VAL A 13 3.77 7.48 8.02
N GLU A 14 4.45 6.79 8.91
CA GLU A 14 4.85 7.29 10.21
C GLU A 14 6.29 6.90 10.50
N ARG A 15 6.92 7.66 11.41
CA ARG A 15 8.23 7.36 11.94
C ARG A 15 8.07 6.92 13.38
N ASP A 16 8.56 5.73 13.71
CA ASP A 16 8.42 5.16 15.05
C ASP A 16 9.42 5.75 16.06
N GLU A 17 9.36 5.25 17.29
CA GLU A 17 10.19 5.69 18.41
C GLU A 17 11.68 5.33 18.25
N ASP A 18 11.98 4.28 17.47
CA ASP A 18 13.32 3.83 17.12
C ASP A 18 13.89 4.59 15.91
N GLY A 19 13.07 5.42 15.28
CA GLY A 19 13.42 6.26 14.14
C GLY A 19 13.33 5.54 12.80
N VAL A 20 12.72 4.35 12.76
CA VAL A 20 12.41 3.57 11.56
C VAL A 20 11.16 4.13 10.90
N TRP A 21 11.12 4.08 9.57
CA TRP A 21 9.94 4.44 8.81
C TRP A 21 9.01 3.25 8.66
N CYS A 22 7.74 3.49 8.94
CA CYS A 22 6.68 2.51 8.92
C CYS A 22 5.58 2.99 7.97
N ALA A 23 5.33 2.22 6.92
CA ALA A 23 4.28 2.48 5.95
C ALA A 23 3.17 1.43 6.10
N HIS A 24 1.92 1.87 6.06
CA HIS A 24 0.76 1.02 6.28
C HIS A 24 -0.30 1.32 5.23
N ALA A 25 -0.86 0.28 4.62
CA ALA A 25 -2.01 0.43 3.74
C ALA A 25 -3.05 -0.66 4.00
N GLN A 26 -4.32 -0.28 3.92
CA GLN A 26 -5.42 -1.25 3.94
C GLN A 26 -5.90 -1.50 2.52
N LEU A 27 -5.71 -2.73 2.04
CA LEU A 27 -6.12 -3.14 0.70
C LEU A 27 -7.63 -3.39 0.62
N ARG A 28 -8.20 -4.00 1.68
CA ARG A 28 -9.63 -4.22 1.86
C ARG A 28 -9.96 -4.39 3.35
N PRO A 29 -11.23 -4.33 3.77
CA PRO A 29 -11.58 -4.55 5.17
C PRO A 29 -11.02 -5.88 5.70
N GLY A 30 -10.20 -5.79 6.76
CA GLY A 30 -9.55 -6.95 7.37
C GLY A 30 -8.28 -7.46 6.69
N LEU A 31 -7.79 -6.80 5.62
CA LEU A 31 -6.54 -7.15 4.96
C LEU A 31 -5.71 -5.90 4.68
N GLY A 32 -4.60 -5.77 5.40
CA GLY A 32 -3.63 -4.69 5.24
C GLY A 32 -2.23 -5.22 4.97
N ALA A 33 -1.40 -4.34 4.44
CA ALA A 33 0.03 -4.55 4.26
C ALA A 33 0.78 -3.52 5.11
N HIS A 34 1.97 -3.92 5.53
CA HIS A 34 2.93 -3.07 6.20
C HIS A 34 4.23 -3.11 5.40
N GLY A 35 4.94 -2.01 5.39
CA GLY A 35 6.34 -1.98 5.00
C GLY A 35 7.17 -1.15 5.96
N GLU A 36 8.44 -1.49 6.08
CA GLU A 36 9.38 -0.84 6.97
C GLU A 36 10.68 -0.46 6.25
N GLY A 37 11.38 0.56 6.74
CA GLY A 37 12.67 0.93 6.15
C GLY A 37 13.40 2.05 6.88
N ASP A 38 14.69 2.18 6.55
CA ASP A 38 15.56 3.25 7.07
C ASP A 38 15.18 4.65 6.55
N THR A 39 14.41 4.72 5.47
CA THR A 39 13.89 5.94 4.86
C THR A 39 12.40 5.80 4.54
N GLU A 40 11.71 6.94 4.41
CA GLU A 40 10.30 6.99 3.97
C GLU A 40 10.11 6.24 2.64
N GLU A 41 11.04 6.44 1.69
CA GLU A 41 11.02 5.77 0.40
C GLU A 41 11.20 4.25 0.53
N ALA A 42 12.14 3.80 1.38
CA ALA A 42 12.37 2.37 1.60
C ALA A 42 11.14 1.68 2.20
N ALA A 43 10.48 2.32 3.19
CA ALA A 43 9.25 1.79 3.76
C ALA A 43 8.10 1.72 2.74
N LEU A 44 8.03 2.69 1.82
CA LEU A 44 7.05 2.67 0.73
C LEU A 44 7.37 1.61 -0.33
N GLU A 45 8.64 1.36 -0.63
CA GLU A 45 9.05 0.28 -1.54
C GLU A 45 8.71 -1.10 -0.97
N ASP A 46 9.03 -1.32 0.31
CA ASP A 46 8.69 -2.55 1.03
C ASP A 46 7.16 -2.77 1.08
N LEU A 47 6.40 -1.70 1.36
CA LEU A 47 4.94 -1.76 1.32
C LEU A 47 4.40 -2.14 -0.07
N ARG A 48 5.02 -1.68 -1.16
CA ARG A 48 4.61 -2.03 -2.54
C ARG A 48 4.86 -3.51 -2.82
N GLU A 49 5.94 -4.08 -2.32
CA GLU A 49 6.22 -5.52 -2.43
C GLU A 49 5.14 -6.32 -1.68
N ALA A 50 4.87 -5.96 -0.42
CA ALA A 50 3.85 -6.60 0.39
C ALA A 50 2.45 -6.53 -0.25
N LEU A 51 2.06 -5.37 -0.78
CA LEU A 51 0.80 -5.20 -1.51
C LEU A 51 0.74 -6.07 -2.77
N THR A 52 1.85 -6.17 -3.52
CA THR A 52 1.92 -7.00 -4.72
C THR A 52 1.66 -8.46 -4.37
N GLY A 53 2.31 -8.98 -3.34
CA GLY A 53 2.08 -10.35 -2.87
C GLY A 53 0.63 -10.60 -2.45
N LEU A 54 0.00 -9.66 -1.74
CA LEU A 54 -1.42 -9.77 -1.37
C LEU A 54 -2.34 -9.74 -2.59
N ILE A 55 -2.03 -8.93 -3.60
CA ILE A 55 -2.82 -8.84 -4.83
C ILE A 55 -2.67 -10.11 -5.67
N GLU A 56 -1.48 -10.72 -5.70
CA GLU A 56 -1.25 -12.00 -6.37
C GLU A 56 -2.02 -13.14 -5.68
N GLU A 57 -2.08 -13.15 -4.34
CA GLU A 57 -2.76 -14.18 -3.57
C GLU A 57 -4.30 -14.02 -3.56
N PHE A 58 -4.79 -12.80 -3.34
CA PHE A 58 -6.21 -12.55 -3.12
C PHE A 58 -6.93 -11.85 -4.28
N GLY A 59 -6.19 -11.46 -5.31
CA GLY A 59 -6.69 -10.70 -6.44
C GLY A 59 -6.78 -9.19 -6.18
N VAL A 60 -6.96 -8.44 -7.27
CA VAL A 60 -7.08 -6.98 -7.21
C VAL A 60 -8.44 -6.57 -6.61
N PRO A 61 -8.48 -5.70 -5.59
CA PRO A 61 -9.74 -5.18 -5.05
C PRO A 61 -10.55 -4.41 -6.12
N ARG A 62 -11.88 -4.41 -5.94
CA ARG A 62 -12.79 -3.63 -6.79
C ARG A 62 -12.81 -2.18 -6.29
N GLU A 63 -12.24 -1.28 -7.08
CA GLU A 63 -12.16 0.14 -6.77
C GLU A 63 -13.39 0.88 -7.34
N LEU A 64 -13.91 1.86 -6.58
CA LEU A 64 -14.90 2.83 -7.04
C LEU A 64 -14.35 4.23 -6.78
N SER A 65 -13.89 4.91 -7.82
CA SER A 65 -13.43 6.29 -7.72
C SER A 65 -14.59 7.25 -7.94
N ILE A 66 -14.80 8.18 -7.01
CA ILE A 66 -15.76 9.27 -7.14
C ILE A 66 -15.03 10.60 -7.09
N THR A 67 -15.42 11.55 -7.94
CA THR A 67 -14.94 12.93 -7.88
C THR A 67 -16.01 13.78 -7.21
N VAL A 68 -15.64 14.49 -6.15
CA VAL A 68 -16.54 15.41 -5.44
C VAL A 68 -16.07 16.85 -5.64
N ALA A 69 -17.00 17.81 -5.72
CA ALA A 69 -16.66 19.22 -5.69
C ALA A 69 -16.26 19.63 -4.27
N ALA A 70 -15.21 20.45 -4.15
CA ALA A 70 -14.71 20.99 -2.88
C ALA A 70 -15.63 22.08 -2.32
#